data_AF-A0A434CQ08-F1
#
_entry.id   AF-A0A434CQ08-F1
#
_cell.length_a   1.000
_cell.length_b   1.000
_cell.length_c   1.000
_cell.angle_alpha   90.00
_cell.angle_beta   90.00
_cell.angle_gamma   90.00
#
_symmetry.space_group_name_H-M   'P 1'
#
loop_
_entity.id
_entity.type
_entity.pdbx_description
1 polymer ?
#
loop_
_entity_poly.entity_id
_entity_poly.type
_entity_poly.pdbx_seq_one_letter_code
_entity_poly.pdbx_strand_id
1 'polypeptide(L)'
;MAYRDYIHTPVTPRDIRWGLQQGAVAGIVAGLVFAAFEMTASAFMMGAEAFFMPLRMIGAIALGPEALDPGYSLLTASIAGVIVHLILAIIYGIVFGEIASMLRGSAAFIGLGSVFGLALWLVNFYV
;
A
#
# COMPACT_ATOMS: atom_id res chain seq x y z
N MET A 1 13.73 -8.60 44.03
CA MET A 1 13.88 -7.14 43.80
C MET A 1 14.35 -6.99 42.35
N ALA A 2 13.48 -6.86 41.35
CA ALA A 2 12.69 -5.67 41.01
C ALA A 2 13.57 -4.43 40.76
N TYR A 3 14.13 -4.32 39.56
CA TYR A 3 14.23 -3.02 38.89
C TYR A 3 14.07 -3.22 37.38
N ARG A 4 12.88 -2.86 36.90
CA ARG A 4 12.57 -2.70 35.49
C ARG A 4 13.27 -1.44 35.02
N ASP A 5 14.45 -1.59 34.42
CA ASP A 5 15.08 -0.53 33.65
C ASP A 5 14.39 -0.40 32.29
N TYR A 6 13.19 0.17 32.28
CA TYR A 6 12.69 0.86 31.09
C TYR A 6 13.47 2.16 30.96
N ILE A 7 14.71 2.04 30.50
CA ILE A 7 15.45 3.18 29.98
C ILE A 7 14.63 3.67 28.79
N HIS A 8 14.01 4.83 28.95
CA HIS A 8 13.55 5.66 27.85
C HIS A 8 14.78 6.03 27.02
N THR A 9 15.29 5.11 26.19
CA THR A 9 16.27 5.48 25.16
C THR A 9 15.53 6.48 24.27
N PRO A 10 15.95 7.75 24.23
CA PRO A 10 15.28 8.74 23.40
C PRO A 10 15.33 8.22 21.96
N VAL A 11 14.17 8.15 21.31
CA VAL A 11 14.13 7.84 19.88
C VAL A 11 14.90 8.95 19.19
N THR A 12 16.03 8.63 18.56
CA THR A 12 16.83 9.65 17.91
C THR A 12 16.20 10.03 16.56
N PRO A 13 16.45 11.24 16.03
CA PRO A 13 15.99 11.59 14.68
C PRO A 13 16.46 10.59 13.60
N ARG A 14 17.59 9.91 13.83
CA ARG A 14 18.12 8.87 12.96
C ARG A 14 17.25 7.62 12.97
N ASP A 15 16.76 7.21 14.14
CA ASP A 15 15.91 6.02 14.30
C ASP A 15 14.53 6.24 13.65
N ILE A 16 13.97 7.44 13.81
CA ILE A 16 12.73 7.85 13.14
C ILE A 16 12.91 7.81 11.62
N ARG A 17 13.99 8.40 11.10
CA ARG A 17 14.29 8.40 9.67
C ARG A 17 14.42 6.98 9.12
N TRP A 18 15.09 6.10 9.85
CA TRP A 18 15.22 4.70 9.46
C TRP A 18 13.86 3.99 9.44
N GLY A 19 13.03 4.15 10.47
CA GLY A 19 11.68 3.58 10.53
C GLY A 19 10.81 3.99 9.34
N LEU A 20 10.76 5.29 9.06
CA LEU A 20 10.03 5.83 7.90
C LEU A 20 10.54 5.25 6.57
N GLN A 21 11.85 5.10 6.41
CA GLN A 21 12.43 4.50 5.21
C GLN A 21 12.05 3.03 5.07
N GLN A 22 12.09 2.24 6.15
CA GLN A 22 11.69 0.84 6.11
C GLN A 22 10.20 0.67 5.81
N GLY A 23 9.35 1.49 6.43
CA GLY A 23 7.92 1.53 6.14
C GLY A 23 7.64 1.87 4.68
N ALA A 24 8.29 2.91 4.13
CA ALA A 24 8.14 3.29 2.72
C ALA A 24 8.57 2.18 1.76
N VAL A 25 9.73 1.54 2.00
CA VAL A 25 10.23 0.43 1.17
C VAL A 25 9.30 -0.76 1.24
N ALA A 26 8.88 -1.17 2.45
CA ALA A 26 7.94 -2.26 2.64
C ALA A 26 6.60 -1.97 1.95
N GLY A 27 6.12 -0.72 2.04
CA GLY A 27 4.92 -0.24 1.35
C GLY A 27 5.02 -0.38 -0.16
N ILE A 28 6.11 0.09 -0.76
CA ILE A 28 6.34 -0.04 -2.21
C ILE A 28 6.34 -1.51 -2.63
N VAL A 29 7.07 -2.38 -1.91
CA VAL A 29 7.13 -3.81 -2.24
C VAL A 29 5.75 -4.45 -2.15
N ALA A 30 5.02 -4.21 -1.05
CA ALA A 30 3.67 -4.72 -0.86
C ALA A 30 2.71 -4.19 -1.94
N GLY A 31 2.79 -2.90 -2.26
CA GLY A 31 1.99 -2.25 -3.29
C GLY A 31 2.25 -2.84 -4.68
N LEU A 32 3.50 -3.12 -5.05
CA LEU A 32 3.83 -3.74 -6.33
C LEU A 32 3.29 -5.17 -6.43
N VAL A 33 3.44 -5.97 -5.36
CA VAL A 33 2.88 -7.32 -5.28
C VAL A 33 1.36 -7.27 -5.42
N PHE A 34 0.72 -6.34 -4.72
CA PHE A 34 -0.73 -6.18 -4.75
C PHE A 34 -1.24 -5.72 -6.12
N ALA A 35 -0.56 -4.76 -6.77
CA ALA A 35 -0.91 -4.34 -8.13
C ALA A 35 -0.79 -5.48 -9.14
N ALA A 36 0.29 -6.27 -9.07
CA ALA A 36 0.45 -7.43 -9.94
C ALA A 36 -0.66 -8.47 -9.71
N PHE A 37 -1.01 -8.72 -8.44
CA PHE A 37 -2.15 -9.58 -8.09
C PHE A 37 -3.45 -9.04 -8.68
N GLU A 38 -3.82 -7.79 -8.45
CA GLU A 38 -5.09 -7.21 -8.93
C GLU A 38 -5.18 -7.19 -10.45
N MET A 39 -4.08 -6.86 -11.15
CA MET A 39 -4.04 -6.87 -12.62
C MET A 39 -4.23 -8.27 -13.19
N THR A 40 -3.58 -9.28 -12.59
CA THR A 40 -3.80 -10.67 -13.00
C THR A 40 -5.20 -11.16 -12.63
N ALA A 41 -5.69 -10.90 -11.42
CA ALA A 41 -7.01 -11.29 -10.97
C ALA A 41 -8.12 -10.69 -11.87
N SER A 42 -8.00 -9.41 -12.21
CA SER A 42 -8.91 -8.74 -13.15
C SER A 42 -8.92 -9.42 -14.51
N ALA A 43 -7.74 -9.74 -15.05
CA ALA A 43 -7.64 -10.45 -16.32
C ALA A 43 -8.27 -11.86 -16.28
N PHE A 44 -8.06 -12.59 -15.18
CA PHE A 44 -8.63 -13.93 -14.99
C PHE A 44 -10.15 -13.91 -14.80
N MET A 45 -10.69 -12.92 -14.11
CA MET A 45 -12.11 -12.85 -13.76
C MET A 45 -12.98 -12.18 -14.83
N MET A 46 -12.42 -11.20 -15.55
CA MET A 46 -13.18 -10.32 -16.45
C MET A 46 -12.71 -10.36 -17.91
N GLY A 47 -11.63 -11.09 -18.23
CA GLY A 47 -11.05 -11.16 -19.57
C GLY A 47 -9.73 -10.40 -19.69
N ALA A 48 -8.90 -10.77 -20.68
CA ALA A 48 -7.53 -10.27 -20.82
C ALA A 48 -7.46 -8.74 -21.00
N GLU A 49 -8.49 -8.14 -21.58
CA GLU A 49 -8.66 -6.69 -21.75
C GLU A 49 -8.75 -5.94 -20.41
N ALA A 50 -9.19 -6.61 -19.34
CA ALA A 50 -9.31 -6.02 -18.01
C ALA A 50 -7.99 -5.95 -17.24
N PHE A 51 -6.88 -6.49 -17.79
CA PHE A 51 -5.58 -6.52 -17.12
C PHE A 51 -5.12 -5.15 -16.60
N PHE A 52 -5.35 -4.08 -17.37
CA PHE A 52 -4.98 -2.71 -16.99
C PHE A 52 -6.11 -1.93 -16.29
N MET A 53 -7.27 -2.54 -16.07
CA MET A 53 -8.40 -1.87 -15.44
C MET A 53 -8.07 -1.35 -14.03
N PRO A 54 -7.34 -2.09 -13.15
CA PRO A 54 -6.95 -1.54 -11.86
C PRO A 54 -6.14 -0.25 -11.96
N LEU A 55 -5.23 -0.14 -12.94
CA LEU A 55 -4.46 1.10 -13.13
C LEU A 55 -5.34 2.26 -13.61
N ARG A 56 -6.38 1.99 -14.42
CA ARG A 56 -7.38 3.01 -14.79
C ARG A 56 -8.16 3.48 -13.55
N MET A 57 -8.59 2.54 -12.70
CA MET A 57 -9.32 2.86 -11.46
C MET A 57 -8.49 3.73 -10.51
N ILE A 58 -7.23 3.36 -10.30
CA ILE A 58 -6.32 4.16 -9.45
C ILE A 58 -6.01 5.51 -10.12
N GLY A 59 -5.79 5.53 -11.43
CA GLY A 59 -5.51 6.76 -12.18
C GLY A 59 -6.68 7.74 -12.16
N ALA A 60 -7.92 7.25 -12.11
CA ALA A 60 -9.12 8.06 -12.01
C ALA A 60 -9.21 8.88 -10.71
N ILE A 61 -8.49 8.49 -9.65
CA ILE A 61 -8.37 9.30 -8.42
C ILE A 61 -7.78 10.69 -8.73
N ALA A 62 -6.80 10.74 -9.64
CA ALA A 62 -6.13 11.99 -10.02
C ALA A 62 -6.69 12.62 -11.30
N LEU A 63 -7.10 11.80 -12.27
CA LEU A 63 -7.53 12.25 -13.60
C LEU A 63 -9.04 12.45 -13.72
N GLY A 64 -9.83 11.94 -12.78
CA GLY A 64 -11.28 11.92 -12.84
C GLY A 64 -11.86 10.63 -13.45
N PRO A 65 -13.19 10.43 -13.35
CA PRO A 65 -13.87 9.21 -13.80
C PRO A 65 -13.71 8.91 -15.30
N GLU A 66 -13.41 9.92 -16.12
CA GLU A 66 -13.21 9.79 -17.57
C GLU A 66 -12.05 8.85 -17.91
N ALA A 67 -11.07 8.68 -17.01
CA ALA A 67 -9.96 7.75 -17.18
C ALA A 67 -10.41 6.26 -17.25
N LEU A 68 -11.63 5.97 -16.80
CA LEU A 68 -12.24 4.64 -16.88
C LEU A 68 -12.82 4.34 -18.28
N ASP A 69 -13.06 5.35 -19.10
CA ASP A 69 -13.61 5.16 -20.44
C ASP A 69 -12.62 4.36 -21.31
N PRO A 70 -13.07 3.31 -22.02
CA PRO A 70 -12.23 2.55 -22.95
C PRO A 70 -11.54 3.43 -24.01
N GLY A 71 -12.17 4.51 -24.44
CA GLY A 71 -11.65 5.49 -25.39
C GLY A 71 -10.62 6.46 -24.80
N TYR A 72 -10.50 6.54 -23.47
CA TYR A 72 -9.46 7.34 -22.82
C TYR A 72 -8.07 6.69 -23.02
N SER A 73 -7.05 7.52 -23.19
CA SER A 73 -5.65 7.10 -23.37
C SER A 73 -5.20 6.13 -22.28
N LEU A 74 -5.02 4.86 -22.64
CA LEU A 74 -4.56 3.81 -21.72
C LEU A 74 -3.21 4.17 -21.10
N LEU A 75 -2.29 4.74 -21.90
CA LEU A 75 -0.97 5.13 -21.42
C LEU A 75 -1.05 6.21 -20.35
N THR A 76 -1.86 7.24 -20.58
CA THR A 76 -2.05 8.35 -19.64
C THR A 76 -2.67 7.87 -18.33
N ALA A 77 -3.76 7.08 -18.43
CA ALA A 77 -4.42 6.51 -17.26
C ALA A 77 -3.49 5.58 -16.47
N SER A 78 -2.71 4.75 -17.16
CA SER A 78 -1.78 3.79 -16.52
C SER A 78 -0.62 4.50 -15.82
N ILE A 79 -0.04 5.52 -16.43
CA ILE A 79 1.04 6.32 -15.80
C ILE A 79 0.51 7.02 -14.54
N ALA A 80 -0.64 7.68 -14.64
CA ALA A 80 -1.26 8.32 -13.48
C ALA A 80 -1.58 7.29 -12.38
N GLY A 81 -2.13 6.12 -12.76
CA GLY A 81 -2.41 5.02 -11.86
C GLY A 81 -1.17 4.52 -11.12
N VAL A 82 -0.05 4.29 -11.83
CA VAL A 82 1.21 3.88 -11.21
C VAL A 82 1.74 4.93 -10.23
N ILE A 83 1.70 6.22 -10.60
CA ILE A 83 2.17 7.30 -9.73
C ILE A 83 1.33 7.37 -8.45
N VAL A 84 0.01 7.41 -8.59
CA VAL A 84 -0.92 7.45 -7.45
C VAL A 84 -0.75 6.21 -6.58
N HIS A 85 -0.64 5.03 -7.19
CA HIS A 85 -0.45 3.77 -6.48
C HIS A 85 0.84 3.77 -5.65
N LEU A 86 1.96 4.23 -6.22
CA LEU A 86 3.23 4.29 -5.50
C LEU A 86 3.18 5.30 -4.34
N ILE A 87 2.53 6.45 -4.54
CA ILE A 87 2.34 7.44 -3.47
C ILE A 87 1.53 6.83 -2.32
N LEU A 88 0.40 6.20 -2.61
CA LEU A 88 -0.44 5.54 -1.61
C LEU A 88 0.31 4.39 -0.93
N ALA A 89 1.04 3.56 -1.68
CA ALA A 89 1.84 2.47 -1.15
C ALA A 89 2.89 2.96 -0.15
N ILE A 90 3.56 4.08 -0.44
CA ILE A 90 4.52 4.71 0.48
C ILE A 90 3.81 5.18 1.75
N ILE A 91 2.71 5.94 1.61
CA ILE A 91 1.96 6.49 2.74
C ILE A 91 1.47 5.35 3.65
N TYR A 92 0.81 4.35 3.08
CA TYR A 92 0.28 3.23 3.83
C TYR A 92 1.38 2.35 4.42
N GLY A 93 2.51 2.15 3.72
CA GLY A 93 3.65 1.42 4.25
C GLY A 93 4.30 2.11 5.44
N ILE A 94 4.41 3.44 5.40
CA ILE A 94 4.87 4.23 6.55
C ILE A 94 3.92 4.06 7.73
N VAL A 95 2.60 4.24 7.52
CA VAL A 95 1.59 4.08 8.58
C VAL A 95 1.64 2.67 9.18
N PHE A 96 1.71 1.63 8.34
CA PHE A 96 1.84 0.27 8.79
C PHE A 96 3.12 0.06 9.60
N GLY A 97 4.27 0.55 9.11
CA GLY A 97 5.56 0.42 9.77
C GLY A 97 5.58 1.03 11.17
N GLU A 98 4.99 2.22 11.32
CA GLU A 98 4.87 2.90 12.62
C GLU A 98 4.02 2.07 13.60
N ILE A 99 2.87 1.54 13.17
CA ILE A 99 2.02 0.70 14.02
C ILE A 99 2.73 -0.63 14.35
N ALA A 100 3.35 -1.25 13.36
CA ALA A 100 4.01 -2.54 13.49
C ALA A 100 5.26 -2.47 14.39
N SER A 101 5.90 -1.31 14.50
CA SER A 101 7.04 -1.08 15.42
C SER A 101 6.69 -1.32 16.90
N MET A 102 5.40 -1.24 17.24
CA MET A 102 4.89 -1.45 18.61
C MET A 102 4.63 -2.94 18.91
N LEU A 103 4.65 -3.80 17.90
CA LEU A 103 4.33 -5.21 18.04
C LEU A 103 5.55 -6.06 18.38
N ARG A 104 5.29 -7.21 19.03
CA ARG A 104 6.31 -8.22 19.34
C ARG A 104 5.87 -9.59 18.82
N GLY A 105 6.78 -10.26 18.13
CA GLY A 105 6.57 -11.62 17.62
C GLY A 105 5.90 -11.66 16.24
N SER A 106 6.27 -12.68 15.45
CA SER A 106 5.85 -12.80 14.04
C SER A 106 4.35 -12.97 13.86
N ALA A 107 3.66 -13.66 14.79
CA ALA A 107 2.22 -13.88 14.72
C ALA A 107 1.44 -12.54 14.78
N ALA A 108 1.83 -11.62 15.68
CA ALA A 108 1.21 -10.30 15.77
C ALA A 108 1.45 -9.48 14.50
N PHE A 109 2.68 -9.55 13.96
CA PHE A 109 3.05 -8.84 12.73
C PHE A 109 2.25 -9.33 11.52
N ILE A 110 2.12 -10.66 11.35
CA ILE A 110 1.31 -11.28 10.29
C ILE A 110 -0.16 -10.89 10.47
N GLY A 111 -0.70 -11.01 11.69
CA GLY A 111 -2.08 -10.66 11.99
C GLY A 111 -2.42 -9.19 11.66
N LEU A 112 -1.56 -8.26 12.07
CA LEU A 112 -1.71 -6.84 11.71
C LEU A 112 -1.63 -6.64 10.20
N GLY A 113 -0.64 -7.25 9.52
CA GLY A 113 -0.49 -7.16 8.08
C GLY A 113 -1.72 -7.63 7.32
N SER A 114 -2.30 -8.76 7.74
CA SER A 114 -3.52 -9.30 7.15
C SER A 114 -4.72 -8.38 7.34
N VAL A 115 -4.95 -7.90 8.57
CA VAL A 115 -6.10 -7.01 8.86
C VAL A 115 -5.93 -5.66 8.17
N PHE A 116 -4.73 -5.09 8.21
CA PHE A 116 -4.44 -3.79 7.59
C PHE A 116 -4.57 -3.86 6.08
N GLY A 117 -4.00 -4.89 5.44
CA GLY A 117 -4.13 -5.10 3.99
C GLY A 117 -5.58 -5.30 3.56
N LEU A 118 -6.35 -6.10 4.30
CA LEU A 118 -7.78 -6.29 4.03
C LEU A 118 -8.57 -4.99 4.20
N ALA A 119 -8.27 -4.20 5.24
CA ALA A 119 -8.92 -2.91 5.46
C ALA A 119 -8.62 -1.93 4.32
N LEU A 120 -7.37 -1.86 3.86
CA LEU A 120 -7.01 -1.03 2.70
C LEU A 120 -7.74 -1.47 1.44
N TRP A 121 -7.83 -2.77 1.19
CA TRP A 121 -8.59 -3.28 0.05
C TRP A 121 -10.05 -2.86 0.11
N LEU A 122 -10.71 -3.06 1.25
CA LEU A 122 -12.11 -2.65 1.45
C LEU A 122 -12.30 -1.15 1.23
N VAL A 123 -11.43 -0.32 1.80
CA VAL A 123 -11.54 1.13 1.67
C VAL A 123 -11.33 1.58 0.23
N ASN A 124 -10.29 1.10 -0.46
CA ASN A 124 -9.98 1.59 -1.80
C ASN A 124 -10.99 1.15 -2.88
N PHE A 125 -11.75 0.08 -2.64
CA PHE A 125 -12.71 -0.45 -3.61
C PHE A 125 -14.18 -0.17 -3.28
N TYR A 126 -14.52 0.11 -2.02
CA TYR A 126 -15.93 0.19 -1.57
C TYR A 126 -16.32 1.51 -0.89
N VAL A 127 -15.38 2.43 -0.65
CA VAL A 127 -15.64 3.75 -0.04
C VAL A 127 -15.25 4.85 -1.02
#